data_AF-A0A7W0WY31-F1
#
_entry.id   AF-A0A7W0WY31-F1
#
_cell.length_a   1.000
_cell.length_b   1.000
_cell.length_c   1.000
_cell.angle_alpha   90.00
_cell.angle_beta   90.00
_cell.angle_gamma   90.00
#
_symmetry.space_group_name_H-M   'P 1'
#
loop_
_entity.id
_entity.type
_entity.pdbx_description
1 polymer ?
#
loop_
_entity_poly.entity_id
_entity_poly.type
_entity_poly.pdbx_seq_one_letter_code
_entity_poly.pdbx_strand_id
1 'polypeptide(L)'
;EAKLTALGIVPQSVVCNQLYPNHFPPGTPVARVLETLLLEDPAHPSPLLRELVEHASLSRDRRALNERYLAELRRRTKAPVVELPMVFSQKLAPVHVVQLGQALDAKL
;
A
#
# COMPACT_ATOMS: atom_id res chain seq x y z
N GLU A 1 4.99 -17.32 13.89
CA GLU A 1 5.71 -17.05 15.16
C GLU A 1 5.99 -18.30 15.98
N ALA A 2 5.01 -19.20 16.21
CA ALA A 2 5.15 -20.38 17.08
C ALA A 2 6.43 -21.21 16.87
N LYS A 3 6.87 -21.44 15.62
CA LYS A 3 8.13 -22.15 15.33
C LYS A 3 9.37 -21.41 15.85
N LEU A 4 9.42 -20.09 15.71
CA LEU A 4 10.54 -19.26 16.20
C LEU A 4 10.52 -19.18 17.73
N THR A 5 9.33 -19.00 18.32
CA THR A 5 9.16 -18.95 19.77
C THR A 5 9.53 -20.27 20.44
N ALA A 6 9.25 -21.41 19.80
CA ALA A 6 9.68 -22.72 20.29
C ALA A 6 11.22 -22.87 20.35
N LEU A 7 11.95 -22.07 19.55
CA LEU A 7 13.41 -21.99 19.56
C LEU A 7 13.94 -20.87 20.47
N GLY A 8 13.08 -20.22 21.27
CA GLY A 8 13.44 -19.09 22.11
C GLY A 8 13.66 -17.77 21.35
N ILE A 9 13.34 -17.72 20.06
CA ILE A 9 13.48 -16.51 19.23
C ILE A 9 12.17 -15.71 19.32
N VAL A 10 12.27 -14.46 19.81
CA VAL A 10 11.15 -13.53 19.91
C VAL A 10 11.23 -12.51 18.78
N PRO A 11 10.33 -12.55 17.78
CA PRO A 11 10.31 -11.55 16.71
C PRO A 11 9.98 -10.17 17.28
N GLN A 12 10.81 -9.18 16.98
CA GLN A 12 10.59 -7.79 17.42
C GLN A 12 9.61 -7.03 16.52
N SER A 13 9.61 -7.33 15.22
CA SER A 13 8.73 -6.69 14.25
C SER A 13 8.57 -7.56 13.01
N VAL A 14 7.46 -7.38 12.29
CA VAL A 14 7.26 -7.91 10.94
C VAL A 14 7.27 -6.74 9.97
N VAL A 15 8.24 -6.72 9.05
CA VAL A 15 8.30 -5.69 8.01
C VAL A 15 7.53 -6.17 6.78
N CYS A 16 6.45 -5.49 6.45
CA CYS A 16 5.71 -5.69 5.21
C CYS A 16 6.20 -4.69 4.16
N ASN A 17 6.95 -5.20 3.18
CA ASN A 17 7.58 -4.40 2.14
C ASN A 17 6.70 -4.24 0.90
N GLN A 18 7.02 -3.25 0.07
CA GLN A 18 6.39 -2.98 -1.23
C GLN A 18 4.89 -2.69 -1.14
N LEU A 19 4.47 -1.93 -0.13
CA LEU A 19 3.08 -1.55 -0.02
C LEU A 19 2.73 -0.45 -1.01
N TYR A 20 1.67 -0.67 -1.78
CA TYR A 20 1.16 0.33 -2.70
C TYR A 20 0.78 1.59 -1.92
N PRO A 21 1.15 2.79 -2.39
CA PRO A 21 0.79 4.02 -1.69
C PRO A 21 -0.71 4.24 -1.66
N ASN A 22 -1.18 4.90 -0.59
CA ASN A 22 -2.56 5.30 -0.48
C ASN A 22 -2.79 6.63 -1.20
N HIS A 23 -2.78 6.62 -2.54
CA HIS A 23 -3.01 7.82 -3.35
C HIS A 23 -4.43 8.39 -3.22
N PHE A 24 -5.40 7.54 -2.85
CA PHE A 24 -6.81 7.90 -2.73
C PHE A 24 -7.36 7.55 -1.34
N PRO A 25 -6.91 8.21 -0.26
CA PRO A 25 -7.41 7.89 1.08
C PRO A 25 -8.92 8.20 1.18
N PRO A 26 -9.71 7.35 1.87
CA PRO A 26 -11.13 7.57 2.02
C PRO A 26 -11.47 8.95 2.58
N GLY A 27 -12.50 9.60 2.02
CA GLY A 27 -12.96 10.93 2.48
C GLY A 27 -12.08 12.11 2.05
N THR A 28 -10.99 11.88 1.32
CA THR A 28 -10.19 12.97 0.74
C THR A 28 -10.83 13.54 -0.53
N PRO A 29 -10.52 14.81 -0.90
CA PRO A 29 -10.99 15.38 -2.16
C PRO A 29 -10.64 14.52 -3.38
N VAL A 30 -9.42 13.97 -3.42
CA VAL A 30 -8.96 13.14 -4.54
C VAL A 30 -9.73 11.82 -4.67
N ALA A 31 -10.10 11.19 -3.55
CA ALA A 31 -10.95 10.00 -3.57
C ALA A 31 -12.36 10.31 -4.10
N ARG A 32 -12.97 11.43 -3.68
CA ARG A 32 -14.31 11.84 -4.14
C ARG A 32 -14.35 12.17 -5.64
N VAL A 33 -13.29 12.80 -6.16
CA VAL A 33 -13.18 13.07 -7.60
C VAL A 33 -13.13 11.76 -8.38
N LEU A 34 -12.31 10.81 -7.95
CA LEU A 34 -12.24 9.50 -8.58
C LEU A 34 -13.59 8.77 -8.51
N GLU A 35 -14.27 8.79 -7.36
CA GLU A 35 -15.62 8.21 -7.20
C GLU A 35 -16.63 8.84 -8.17
N THR A 36 -16.59 10.17 -8.31
CA THR A 36 -17.48 10.89 -9.24
C THR A 36 -17.20 10.50 -10.68
N LEU A 37 -15.92 10.46 -11.08
CA LEU A 37 -15.50 10.05 -12.43
C LEU A 37 -15.83 8.58 -12.74
N LEU A 38 -15.86 7.71 -11.73
CA LEU A 38 -16.27 6.32 -11.87
C LEU A 38 -17.80 6.15 -11.96
N LEU A 39 -18.56 7.13 -11.46
CA LEU A 39 -20.02 7.15 -11.50
C LEU A 39 -20.58 7.94 -12.69
N GLU A 40 -19.78 8.79 -13.33
CA GLU A 40 -20.16 9.52 -14.55
C GLU A 40 -20.53 8.56 -15.69
N ASP A 41 -21.60 8.94 -16.39
CA ASP A 41 -22.44 8.16 -17.30
C ASP A 41 -21.70 7.16 -18.25
N PRO A 42 -22.03 5.85 -18.23
CA PRO A 42 -21.49 4.86 -19.16
C PRO A 42 -21.74 5.20 -20.64
N ALA A 43 -22.68 6.11 -20.95
CA ALA A 43 -22.96 6.52 -22.32
C ALA A 43 -21.81 7.33 -22.95
N HIS A 44 -21.08 8.16 -22.18
CA HIS A 44 -19.99 9.00 -22.72
C HIS A 44 -18.93 9.37 -21.65
N PRO A 45 -18.14 8.41 -21.13
CA PRO A 45 -16.95 8.78 -20.36
C PRO A 45 -16.07 9.64 -21.26
N SER A 46 -15.70 10.84 -20.80
CA SER A 46 -14.77 11.72 -21.52
C SER A 46 -13.57 10.88 -21.97
N PRO A 47 -13.40 10.63 -23.28
CA PRO A 47 -12.37 9.72 -23.77
C PRO A 47 -10.96 10.13 -23.31
N LEU A 48 -10.79 11.42 -23.02
CA LEU A 48 -9.56 12.04 -22.57
C LEU A 48 -9.15 11.61 -21.15
N LEU A 49 -10.08 11.18 -20.31
CA LEU A 49 -9.81 10.82 -18.90
C LEU A 49 -9.92 9.32 -18.62
N ARG A 50 -10.32 8.51 -19.59
CA ARG A 50 -10.57 7.08 -19.39
C ARG A 50 -9.36 6.34 -18.83
N GLU A 51 -8.21 6.46 -19.49
CA GLU A 51 -6.97 5.79 -19.06
C GLU A 51 -6.51 6.26 -17.67
N LEU A 52 -6.70 7.55 -17.38
CA LEU A 52 -6.41 8.13 -16.07
C LEU A 52 -7.29 7.54 -14.97
N VAL A 53 -8.61 7.44 -15.22
CA VAL A 53 -9.58 6.86 -14.29
C VAL A 53 -9.31 5.36 -14.07
N GLU A 54 -8.99 4.62 -15.13
CA GLU A 54 -8.61 3.20 -15.05
C GLU A 54 -7.35 3.01 -14.21
N HIS A 55 -6.30 3.79 -14.46
CA HIS A 55 -5.07 3.72 -13.69
C HIS A 55 -5.28 4.12 -12.22
N ALA A 56 -6.08 5.15 -11.96
CA ALA A 56 -6.44 5.60 -10.62
C ALA A 56 -7.23 4.52 -9.86
N SER A 57 -8.23 3.88 -10.51
CA SER A 57 -8.97 2.76 -9.93
C SER A 57 -8.05 1.61 -9.61
N LEU A 58 -7.17 1.22 -10.54
CA LEU A 58 -6.19 0.14 -10.30
C LEU A 58 -5.28 0.45 -9.11
N SER A 59 -4.81 1.70 -8.97
CA SER A 59 -4.01 2.11 -7.82
C SER A 59 -4.79 1.99 -6.51
N ARG A 60 -6.06 2.41 -6.49
CA ARG A 60 -6.93 2.30 -5.32
C ARG A 60 -7.16 0.84 -4.94
N ASP A 61 -7.47 0.00 -5.92
CA ASP A 61 -7.79 -1.41 -5.71
C ASP A 61 -6.57 -2.20 -5.22
N ARG A 62 -5.37 -1.87 -5.72
CA ARG A 62 -4.10 -2.40 -5.19
C ARG A 62 -3.90 -2.03 -3.72
N ARG A 63 -4.14 -0.77 -3.33
CA ARG A 63 -4.06 -0.38 -1.91
C ARG A 63 -5.11 -1.12 -1.07
N ALA A 64 -6.34 -1.23 -1.55
CA ALA A 64 -7.41 -1.95 -0.83
C ALA A 64 -7.06 -3.42 -0.60
N LEU A 65 -6.43 -4.08 -1.59
CA LEU A 65 -5.92 -5.43 -1.44
C LEU A 65 -4.82 -5.52 -0.37
N ASN A 66 -3.87 -4.56 -0.38
CA ASN A 66 -2.84 -4.48 0.64
C ASN A 66 -3.44 -4.34 2.05
N GLU A 67 -4.43 -3.45 2.24
CA GLU A 67 -5.10 -3.26 3.53
C GLU A 67 -5.77 -4.54 4.02
N ARG A 68 -6.43 -5.28 3.12
CA ARG A 68 -7.06 -6.57 3.46
C ARG A 68 -6.04 -7.56 4.02
N TYR A 69 -4.90 -7.72 3.36
CA TYR A 69 -3.86 -8.64 3.83
C TYR A 69 -3.12 -8.13 5.06
N LEU A 70 -2.90 -6.81 5.20
CA LEU A 70 -2.33 -6.22 6.41
C LEU A 70 -3.25 -6.43 7.62
N ALA A 71 -4.56 -6.29 7.46
CA ALA A 71 -5.53 -6.57 8.51
C ALA A 71 -5.51 -8.05 8.93
N GLU A 72 -5.33 -8.97 7.98
CA GLU A 72 -5.15 -10.40 8.28
C GLU A 72 -3.83 -10.65 9.01
N LEU A 73 -2.73 -10.06 8.55
CA LEU A 73 -1.41 -10.20 9.17
C LEU A 73 -1.41 -9.71 10.62
N ARG A 74 -1.94 -8.49 10.86
CA ARG A 74 -2.06 -7.88 12.18
C ARG A 74 -2.90 -8.72 13.16
N ARG A 75 -3.90 -9.46 12.66
CA ARG A 75 -4.68 -10.39 13.51
C ARG A 75 -3.93 -11.66 13.86
N ARG A 76 -2.96 -12.09 13.05
CA ARG A 76 -2.26 -13.37 13.20
C ARG A 76 -0.92 -13.29 13.92
N THR A 77 -0.29 -12.12 13.91
CA THR A 77 1.06 -11.90 14.43
C THR A 77 0.99 -11.11 15.73
N LYS A 78 1.82 -11.46 16.72
CA LYS A 78 1.95 -10.69 17.97
C LYS A 78 2.95 -9.55 17.84
N ALA A 79 3.95 -9.71 16.97
CA ALA A 79 4.94 -8.68 16.71
C ALA A 79 4.30 -7.47 15.97
N PRO A 80 4.73 -6.23 16.26
CA PRO A 80 4.27 -5.06 15.53
C PRO A 80 4.58 -5.18 14.02
N VAL A 81 3.64 -4.76 13.19
CA VAL A 81 3.77 -4.76 11.73
C VAL A 81 4.23 -3.38 11.26
N VAL A 82 5.40 -3.32 10.63
CA VAL A 82 5.98 -2.12 10.03
C VAL A 82 5.72 -2.13 8.52
N GLU A 83 5.21 -1.01 8.00
CA GLU A 83 4.86 -0.84 6.59
C GLU A 83 5.96 -0.08 5.83
N LEU A 84 6.49 -0.66 4.75
CA LEU A 84 7.39 0.03 3.83
C LEU A 84 6.75 0.25 2.45
N PRO A 85 6.94 1.43 1.84
CA PRO A 85 6.31 1.76 0.57
C PRO A 85 6.93 1.00 -0.60
N MET A 86 6.13 0.80 -1.64
CA MET A 86 6.64 0.39 -2.94
C MET A 86 7.48 1.51 -3.56
N VAL A 87 8.68 1.16 -4.00
CA VAL A 87 9.52 2.01 -4.85
C VAL A 87 9.24 1.65 -6.30
N PHE A 88 8.74 2.60 -7.08
CA PHE A 88 8.42 2.42 -8.49
C PHE A 88 9.68 2.50 -9.36
N SER A 89 10.55 1.50 -9.25
CA SER A 89 11.75 1.39 -10.08
C SER A 89 12.01 -0.07 -10.45
N GLN A 90 12.51 -0.29 -11.67
CA GLN A 90 12.90 -1.62 -12.13
C GLN A 90 14.18 -2.13 -11.44
N LYS A 91 15.02 -1.23 -10.91
CA LYS A 91 16.26 -1.58 -10.21
C LYS A 91 16.42 -0.72 -8.95
N LEU A 92 16.78 -1.36 -7.84
CA LEU A 92 17.15 -0.63 -6.63
C LEU A 92 18.46 0.11 -6.87
N ALA A 93 18.45 1.40 -6.55
CA ALA A 93 19.60 2.29 -6.63
C ALA A 93 19.90 2.79 -5.21
N PRO A 94 21.11 3.30 -4.93
CA PRO A 94 21.49 3.75 -3.59
C PRO A 94 20.48 4.74 -2.98
N VAL A 95 19.92 5.65 -3.78
CA VAL A 95 18.88 6.60 -3.33
C VAL A 95 17.62 5.89 -2.79
N HIS A 96 17.21 4.78 -3.41
CA HIS A 96 16.06 3.99 -2.96
C HIS A 96 16.35 3.30 -1.63
N VAL A 97 17.59 2.85 -1.42
CA VAL A 97 18.01 2.23 -0.15
C VAL A 97 17.98 3.26 0.98
N VAL A 98 18.50 4.46 0.75
CA VAL A 98 18.45 5.57 1.72
C VAL A 98 16.99 5.92 2.04
N GLN A 99 16.13 6.06 1.03
CA GLN A 99 14.71 6.35 1.23
C GLN A 99 14.01 5.27 2.07
N LEU A 100 14.25 3.98 1.78
CA LEU A 100 13.66 2.89 2.53
C LEU A 100 14.20 2.81 3.96
N GLY A 101 15.50 3.09 4.16
CA GLY A 101 16.11 3.18 5.49
C GLY A 101 15.45 4.27 6.34
N GLN A 102 15.31 5.47 5.79
CA GLN A 102 14.62 6.58 6.47
C GLN A 102 13.15 6.24 6.80
N ALA A 103 12.46 5.56 5.90
CA ALA A 103 11.07 5.14 6.13
C ALA A 103 10.97 4.06 7.22
N LEU A 104 11.98 3.20 7.34
CA LEU A 104 12.06 2.16 8.36
C LEU A 104 12.36 2.77 9.74
N ASP A 105 13.37 3.65 9.82
CA ASP A 105 13.78 4.32 11.05
C ASP A 105 12.64 5.15 11.67
N ALA A 106 11.78 5.73 10.84
CA ALA A 106 10.61 6.48 11.31
C ALA A 106 9.49 5.61 11.93
N LYS A 107 9.59 4.28 11.84
CA LYS A 107 8.53 3.33 12.21
C LYS A 107 8.97 2.25 13.22
N LEU A 108 10.27 2.14 13.47
CA LEU A 108 10.85 1.30 14.53
C LEU A 108 10.90 2.09 15.85
#